data_AF-A0A821LG93-F1
#
_entry.id   AF-A0A821LG93-F1
#
_cell.length_a   1.000
_cell.length_b   1.000
_cell.length_c   1.000
_cell.angle_alpha   90.00
_cell.angle_beta   90.00
_cell.angle_gamma   90.00
#
_symmetry.space_group_name_H-M   'P 1'
#
loop_
_entity.id
_entity.type
_entity.pdbx_description
1 polymer ?
#
loop_
_entity_poly.entity_id
_entity_poly.type
_entity_poly.pdbx_seq_one_letter_code
_entity_poly.pdbx_strand_id
1 'polypeptide(L)'
;MHDYRVCLANGVINKDTGSVVCPIDAQCRFTDEIKDFQGQDVKYADKTIIKNLKESKRLVHQSVMKHSYPFCWKIDTLLIYRAIPSWLFVLKKELIE
;
A
#
# COMPACT_ATOMS: atom_id res chain seq x y z
N MET A 1 -9.64 -3.43 4.92
CA MET A 1 -8.86 -3.43 3.67
C MET A 1 -9.77 -3.89 2.54
N HIS A 2 -10.41 -2.94 1.84
CA HIS A 2 -11.41 -3.22 0.81
C HIS A 2 -10.76 -3.90 -0.40
N ASP A 3 -9.61 -3.38 -0.83
CA ASP A 3 -8.84 -3.86 -1.98
C ASP A 3 -8.49 -5.34 -1.88
N TYR A 4 -7.95 -5.77 -0.73
CA TYR A 4 -7.62 -7.19 -0.48
C TYR A 4 -8.86 -8.11 -0.62
N ARG A 5 -10.01 -7.68 -0.10
CA ARG A 5 -11.27 -8.46 -0.18
C ARG A 5 -11.76 -8.57 -1.63
N VAL A 6 -11.73 -7.47 -2.38
CA VAL A 6 -12.18 -7.41 -3.78
C VAL A 6 -11.26 -8.23 -4.67
N CYS A 7 -9.94 -8.10 -4.52
CA CYS A 7 -8.96 -8.87 -5.29
C CYS A 7 -9.10 -10.38 -5.04
N LEU A 8 -9.34 -10.79 -3.79
CA LEU A 8 -9.59 -12.19 -3.44
C LEU A 8 -10.90 -12.71 -4.08
N ALA A 9 -11.99 -11.93 -4.03
CA ALA A 9 -13.27 -12.34 -4.59
C ALA A 9 -13.23 -12.53 -6.12
N ASN A 10 -12.32 -11.82 -6.80
CA ASN A 10 -12.16 -11.89 -8.25
C ASN A 10 -10.98 -12.78 -8.69
N GLY A 11 -10.33 -13.51 -7.78
CA GLY A 11 -9.23 -14.42 -8.11
C GLY A 11 -7.93 -13.74 -8.56
N VAL A 12 -7.77 -12.44 -8.29
CA VAL A 12 -6.50 -11.71 -8.53
C VAL A 12 -5.43 -12.15 -7.53
N ILE A 13 -5.85 -12.51 -6.31
CA ILE A 13 -4.99 -13.00 -5.24
C ILE A 13 -5.61 -14.29 -4.71
N ASN A 14 -4.83 -15.36 -4.55
CA ASN A 14 -5.27 -16.58 -3.88
C ASN A 14 -4.62 -16.70 -2.52
N LYS A 15 -5.36 -17.25 -1.55
CA LYS A 15 -4.86 -17.46 -0.17
C LYS A 15 -3.70 -18.45 -0.13
N ASP A 16 -3.74 -19.45 -1.00
CA ASP A 16 -2.81 -20.60 -0.95
C ASP A 16 -1.46 -20.29 -1.61
N THR A 17 -1.43 -19.36 -2.58
CA THR A 17 -0.20 -18.98 -3.30
C THR A 17 0.60 -17.85 -2.64
N GLY A 18 0.11 -17.25 -1.55
CA GLY A 18 0.80 -16.13 -0.90
C GLY A 18 0.98 -14.89 -1.79
N SER A 19 0.14 -14.74 -2.82
CA SER A 19 0.34 -13.84 -3.98
C SER A 19 0.00 -12.37 -3.71
N VAL A 20 0.13 -11.90 -2.46
CA VAL A 20 -0.07 -10.48 -2.15
C VAL A 20 1.19 -9.72 -2.54
N VAL A 21 1.10 -8.96 -3.63
CA VAL A 21 2.20 -8.13 -4.10
C VAL A 21 2.48 -7.02 -3.10
N CYS A 22 3.69 -6.99 -2.56
CA CYS A 22 4.12 -6.01 -1.57
C CYS A 22 5.60 -5.64 -1.81
N PRO A 23 5.90 -4.79 -2.80
CA PRO A 23 7.26 -4.49 -3.24
C PRO A 23 7.92 -3.41 -2.35
N ILE A 24 7.64 -3.45 -1.04
CA ILE A 24 8.06 -2.44 -0.06
C ILE A 24 8.62 -3.14 1.18
N ASP A 25 9.81 -2.74 1.60
CA ASP A 25 10.50 -3.26 2.78
C ASP A 25 9.92 -2.72 4.10
N ALA A 26 10.53 -3.10 5.23
CA ALA A 26 10.07 -2.67 6.55
C ALA A 26 10.32 -1.18 6.84
N GLN A 27 11.19 -0.55 6.06
CA GLN A 27 11.59 0.85 6.14
C GLN A 27 10.79 1.72 5.16
N CYS A 28 9.73 1.16 4.54
CA CYS A 28 8.88 1.84 3.56
C CYS A 28 9.63 2.23 2.27
N ARG A 29 10.63 1.46 1.87
CA ARG A 29 11.38 1.65 0.62
C ARG A 29 11.07 0.56 -0.38
N PHE A 30 11.13 0.89 -1.67
CA PHE A 30 10.91 -0.09 -2.73
C PHE A 30 11.98 -1.19 -2.74
N THR A 31 11.54 -2.44 -2.91
CA THR A 31 12.42 -3.60 -3.10
C THR A 31 12.99 -3.63 -4.53
N ASP A 32 13.86 -4.59 -4.79
CA ASP A 32 14.47 -4.87 -6.09
C ASP A 32 13.48 -5.37 -7.16
N GLU A 33 12.29 -5.81 -6.75
CA GLU A 33 11.16 -6.10 -7.64
C GLU A 33 10.79 -4.88 -8.50
N ILE A 34 10.98 -3.67 -7.98
CA ILE A 34 10.72 -2.40 -8.67
C ILE A 34 12.04 -1.64 -8.87
N LYS A 35 12.80 -2.07 -9.89
CA LYS A 35 14.14 -1.54 -10.19
C LYS A 35 14.19 -0.02 -10.40
N ASP A 36 13.15 0.55 -11.00
CA ASP A 36 13.09 1.98 -11.32
C ASP A 36 13.12 2.89 -10.08
N PHE A 37 12.67 2.38 -8.93
CA PHE A 37 12.55 3.14 -7.69
C PHE A 37 13.22 2.45 -6.50
N GLN A 38 14.02 1.42 -6.73
CA GLN A 38 14.65 0.60 -5.70
C GLN A 38 15.35 1.46 -4.63
N GLY A 39 15.07 1.18 -3.36
CA GLY A 39 15.65 1.90 -2.22
C GLY A 39 15.09 3.30 -1.97
N GLN A 40 14.24 3.84 -2.84
CA GLN A 40 13.54 5.10 -2.59
C GLN A 40 12.38 4.86 -1.62
N ASP A 41 12.20 5.81 -0.70
CA ASP A 41 11.01 5.85 0.15
C ASP A 41 9.76 6.11 -0.69
N VAL A 42 8.69 5.39 -0.38
CA VAL A 42 7.45 5.35 -1.17
C VAL A 42 6.87 6.75 -1.38
N LYS A 43 6.93 7.65 -0.40
CA LYS A 43 6.36 9.00 -0.52
C LYS A 43 7.26 9.93 -1.32
N TYR A 44 8.58 9.74 -1.27
CA TYR A 44 9.49 10.51 -2.09
C TYR A 44 9.43 10.09 -3.57
N ALA A 45 9.15 8.81 -3.83
CA ALA A 45 9.04 8.26 -5.17
C ALA A 45 7.83 8.80 -5.96
N ASP A 46 6.77 9.31 -5.30
CA ASP A 46 5.57 9.85 -5.96
C ASP A 46 5.92 10.86 -7.08
N LYS A 47 6.89 11.76 -6.84
CA LYS A 47 7.32 12.75 -7.82
C LYS A 47 7.99 12.10 -9.04
N THR A 48 8.82 11.08 -8.81
CA THR A 48 9.53 10.33 -9.86
C THR A 48 8.54 9.50 -10.67
N ILE A 49 7.58 8.85 -10.02
CA ILE A 49 6.52 8.06 -10.68
C ILE A 49 5.68 8.97 -11.60
N ILE A 50 5.27 10.15 -11.11
CA ILE A 50 4.53 11.11 -11.94
C ILE A 50 5.35 11.55 -13.16
N LYS A 51 6.64 11.82 -12.99
CA LYS A 51 7.54 12.17 -14.10
C LYS A 51 7.61 11.04 -15.14
N ASN A 52 7.80 9.79 -14.71
CA ASN A 52 7.85 8.63 -15.62
C ASN A 52 6.51 8.42 -16.36
N LEU A 53 5.37 8.66 -15.70
CA LEU A 53 4.05 8.60 -16.34
C LEU A 53 3.83 9.71 -17.38
N LYS A 54 4.38 10.90 -17.17
CA LYS A 54 4.38 11.99 -18.17
C LYS A 54 5.22 11.63 -19.39
N GLU A 55 6.44 11.16 -19.16
CA GLU A 55 7.39 10.80 -20.23
C GLU A 55 6.87 9.64 -21.07
N SER A 56 6.23 8.65 -20.44
CA SER A 56 5.58 7.53 -21.14
C SER A 56 4.25 7.90 -21.81
N LYS A 57 3.81 9.17 -21.75
CA LYS A 57 2.51 9.65 -22.28
C LYS A 57 1.30 8.88 -21.75
N ARG A 58 1.38 8.36 -20.51
CA ARG A 58 0.30 7.62 -19.83
C ARG A 58 -0.44 8.44 -18.76
N LEU A 59 0.02 9.66 -18.48
CA LEU A 59 -0.64 10.55 -17.54
C LEU A 59 -1.78 11.34 -18.21
N VAL A 60 -3.02 11.08 -17.79
CA VAL A 60 -4.21 11.78 -18.30
C VAL A 60 -4.48 13.09 -17.56
N HIS A 61 -4.35 13.10 -16.22
CA HIS A 61 -4.64 14.27 -15.39
C HIS A 61 -3.77 14.28 -14.13
N GLN A 62 -3.40 15.46 -13.64
CA GLN A 62 -2.68 15.65 -12.39
C GLN A 62 -3.23 16.85 -11.64
N SER A 63 -3.59 16.65 -10.37
CA SER A 63 -4.04 17.70 -9.45
C SER A 63 -3.65 17.35 -8.02
N VAL A 64 -3.80 18.32 -7.10
CA VAL A 64 -3.57 18.14 -5.67
C VAL A 64 -4.92 18.24 -4.97
N MET A 65 -5.22 17.28 -4.09
CA MET A 65 -6.45 17.23 -3.32
C MET A 65 -6.14 17.25 -1.82
N LYS A 66 -6.94 18.01 -1.06
CA LYS A 66 -6.90 18.00 0.40
C LYS A 66 -7.83 16.91 0.93
N HIS A 67 -7.28 15.97 1.69
CA HIS A 67 -8.05 14.91 2.35
C HIS A 67 -7.43 14.55 3.70
N SER A 68 -8.16 13.81 4.53
CA SER A 68 -7.65 13.26 5.78
C SER A 68 -6.69 12.10 5.50
N TYR A 69 -5.47 12.17 6.01
CA TYR A 69 -4.46 11.12 5.90
C TYR A 69 -4.07 10.62 7.30
N PRO A 70 -3.90 9.30 7.53
CA PRO A 70 -3.56 8.76 8.84
C PRO A 70 -2.09 9.05 9.23
N PHE A 71 -1.90 9.51 10.46
CA PHE A 71 -0.58 9.73 11.05
C PHE A 71 -0.35 8.81 12.24
N CYS A 72 0.91 8.49 12.52
CA CYS A 72 1.30 7.77 13.71
C CYS A 72 1.03 8.63 14.93
N TRP A 73 0.19 8.14 15.85
CA TRP A 73 -0.21 8.87 17.06
C TRP A 73 0.95 9.24 17.99
N LYS A 74 2.11 8.59 17.87
CA LYS A 74 3.26 8.78 18.76
C LYS A 74 4.30 9.75 18.21
N ILE A 75 4.59 9.65 16.91
CA ILE A 75 5.75 10.32 16.29
C ILE A 75 5.35 11.19 15.08
N ASP A 76 4.06 11.37 14.83
CA ASP A 76 3.50 12.19 13.75
C ASP A 76 4.05 11.87 12.34
N THR A 77 4.48 10.62 12.13
CA THR A 77 4.91 10.12 10.81
C THR A 77 3.71 9.62 10.00
N LEU A 78 3.81 9.69 8.67
CA LEU A 78 2.76 9.22 7.77
C LEU A 78 2.62 7.69 7.86
N LEU A 79 1.38 7.20 8.01
CA LEU A 79 1.11 5.76 7.99
C LEU A 79 0.86 5.25 6.56
N ILE A 80 1.28 4.02 6.31
CA ILE A 80 0.97 3.28 5.08
C ILE A 80 0.40 1.90 5.45
N TYR A 81 -0.49 1.38 4.61
CA TYR A 81 -0.98 0.01 4.74
C TYR A 81 -0.05 -0.93 4.00
N ARG A 82 0.48 -1.93 4.71
CA ARG A 82 1.36 -2.97 4.17
C ARG A 82 0.90 -4.34 4.64
N ALA A 83 1.01 -5.34 3.77
CA ALA A 83 0.78 -6.73 4.15
C ALA A 83 1.96 -7.21 5.01
N ILE A 84 1.69 -7.54 6.27
CA ILE A 84 2.68 -8.10 7.20
C ILE A 84 2.09 -9.32 7.89
N PRO A 85 2.90 -10.36 8.18
CA PRO A 85 2.46 -11.43 9.07
C PRO A 85 2.26 -10.84 10.47
N SER A 86 1.10 -11.12 11.08
CA SER A 86 0.78 -10.68 12.43
C SER A 86 -0.14 -11.67 13.11
N TRP A 87 -0.09 -11.71 14.43
CA TRP A 87 -0.96 -12.53 15.26
C TRP A 87 -2.27 -11.78 15.49
N LEU A 88 -3.39 -12.41 15.14
CA LEU A 88 -4.71 -11.86 15.35
C LEU A 88 -5.44 -12.68 16.41
N PHE A 89 -6.00 -11.99 17.40
CA PHE A 89 -6.93 -12.61 18.35
C PHE A 89 -8.34 -12.52 17.78
N VAL A 90 -9.02 -13.67 17.70
CA VAL A 90 -10.42 -13.71 17.28
C VAL A 90 -11.28 -13.24 18.45
N LEU A 91 -11.74 -12.00 18.36
CA LEU A 91 -12.72 -11.48 19.31
C LEU A 91 -14.08 -12.11 18.97
N LYS A 92 -14.56 -13.02 19.82
CA LYS A 92 -15.95 -13.48 19.75
C LYS A 92 -16.84 -12.30 20.14
N LYS A 93 -17.68 -11.88 19.20
CA LYS A 93 -18.73 -10.91 19.47
C LYS A 93 -19.87 -11.67 20.16
N GLU A 94 -19.84 -11.77 21.48
CA GLU A 94 -21.06 -12.09 22.22
C GLU A 94 -22.04 -10.95 21.93
N LEU A 95 -23.23 -11.33 21.47
CA LEU A 95 -24.33 -10.41 21.26
C LEU A 95 -24.63 -9.74 22.60
N ILE A 96 -24.43 -8.43 22.66
CA ILE A 96 -25.14 -7.59 23.61
C ILE A 96 -26.59 -7.64 23.11
N GLU A 97 -27.45 -8.40 23.80
CA GLU A 97 -28.90 -8.28 23.70
C GLU A 97 -29.36 -6.86 24.04
#